data_AF-A0A919H7H5-F1
#
_entry.id   AF-A0A919H7H5-F1
#
_cell.length_a   1.000
_cell.length_b   1.000
_cell.length_c   1.000
_cell.angle_alpha   90.00
_cell.angle_beta   90.00
_cell.angle_gamma   90.00
#
_symmetry.space_group_name_H-M   'P 1'
#
loop_
_entity.id
_entity.type
_entity.pdbx_description
1 polymer ?
#
loop_
_entity_poly.entity_id
_entity_poly.type
_entity_poly.pdbx_seq_one_letter_code
_entity_poly.pdbx_strand_id
1 'polypeptide(L)'
;MRDGEDVLCKVNVDEDEQVLTLSSERITVGSSAQHILLHELSIGQHKSAEGGNIAYADEGAVSLIKCRGADVNEEDISTLVKVLKPGRGDESAMKDLISGYTAELEKQKPCRR
;
A
#
# COMPACT_ATOMS: atom_id res chain seq x y z
N MET A 1 -4.49 18.91 5.25
CA MET A 1 -4.91 18.80 3.85
C MET A 1 -4.08 17.69 3.24
N ARG A 2 -4.71 16.60 2.78
CA ARG A 2 -4.03 15.45 2.17
C ARG A 2 -3.93 15.76 0.66
N ASP A 3 -2.72 15.98 0.15
CA ASP A 3 -2.49 16.16 -1.29
C ASP A 3 -2.38 14.77 -1.94
N GLY A 4 -3.36 14.42 -2.79
CA GLY A 4 -3.24 13.44 -3.87
C GLY A 4 -3.01 11.97 -3.49
N GLU A 5 -4.08 11.25 -3.14
CA GLU A 5 -4.11 9.80 -3.35
C GLU A 5 -4.25 9.55 -4.86
N ASP A 6 -3.20 9.05 -5.51
CA ASP A 6 -3.25 8.64 -6.90
C ASP A 6 -3.66 7.17 -6.98
N VAL A 7 -4.87 6.91 -7.50
CA VAL A 7 -5.30 5.55 -7.80
C VAL A 7 -4.53 5.03 -9.00
N LEU A 8 -3.57 4.14 -8.74
CA LEU A 8 -2.65 3.61 -9.75
C LEU A 8 -3.27 2.46 -10.54
N CYS A 9 -4.05 1.61 -9.89
CA CYS A 9 -4.68 0.45 -10.54
C CYS A 9 -6.07 0.16 -9.95
N LYS A 10 -7.00 -0.19 -10.84
CA LYS A 10 -8.32 -0.74 -10.51
C LYS A 10 -8.50 -2.02 -11.31
N VAL A 11 -8.90 -3.09 -10.63
CA VAL A 11 -9.22 -4.37 -11.27
C VAL A 11 -10.72 -4.58 -11.21
N ASN A 12 -11.34 -4.76 -12.37
CA ASN A 12 -12.75 -5.05 -12.51
C ASN A 12 -12.96 -6.50 -13.01
N VAL A 13 -14.03 -7.11 -12.54
CA VAL A 13 -14.59 -8.36 -13.05
C VAL A 13 -15.98 -8.03 -13.61
N ASP A 14 -16.42 -8.74 -14.65
CA ASP A 14 -17.75 -8.60 -15.24
C ASP A 14 -18.13 -7.13 -15.53
N GLU A 15 -17.19 -6.44 -16.18
CA GLU A 15 -17.22 -5.05 -16.67
C GLU A 15 -17.28 -3.96 -15.57
N ASP A 16 -18.10 -4.12 -14.53
CA ASP A 16 -18.38 -3.05 -13.55
C ASP A 16 -18.05 -3.41 -12.09
N GLU A 17 -17.72 -4.66 -11.78
CA GLU A 17 -17.45 -5.08 -10.41
C GLU A 17 -15.97 -4.90 -10.05
N GLN A 18 -15.64 -3.77 -9.45
CA GLN A 18 -14.29 -3.51 -8.95
C GLN A 18 -13.96 -4.44 -7.78
N VAL A 19 -12.93 -5.26 -7.93
CA VAL A 19 -12.52 -6.27 -6.94
C VAL A 19 -11.21 -5.94 -6.24
N LEU A 20 -10.39 -5.06 -6.82
CA LEU A 20 -9.12 -4.65 -6.22
C LEU A 20 -8.78 -3.20 -6.61
N THR A 21 -8.25 -2.47 -5.64
CA THR A 21 -7.69 -1.13 -5.84
C THR A 21 -6.27 -1.12 -5.33
N LEU A 22 -5.38 -0.49 -6.10
CA LEU A 22 -4.05 -0.10 -5.66
C LEU A 22 -3.92 1.41 -5.81
N SER A 23 -3.62 2.10 -4.70
CA SER A 23 -3.34 3.53 -4.68
C SER A 23 -1.99 3.81 -4.05
N SER A 24 -1.41 4.95 -4.42
CA SER A 24 -0.18 5.43 -3.81
C SER A 24 -0.30 6.90 -3.46
N GLU A 25 0.34 7.27 -2.35
CA GLU A 25 0.37 8.64 -1.85
C GLU A 25 1.73 8.93 -1.23
N ARG A 26 2.10 10.22 -1.22
CA ARG A 26 3.22 10.72 -0.41
C ARG A 26 2.68 11.12 0.94
N ILE A 27 3.22 10.51 2.00
CA ILE A 27 2.79 10.74 3.37
C ILE A 27 3.89 11.41 4.18
N THR A 28 3.50 12.19 5.17
CA THR A 28 4.46 12.73 6.14
C THR A 28 5.12 11.60 6.93
N VAL A 29 6.42 11.73 7.15
CA VAL A 29 7.20 10.85 8.02
C VAL A 29 6.55 10.70 9.40
N GLY A 30 6.43 9.45 9.86
CA GLY A 30 5.96 9.11 11.22
C GLY A 30 4.85 8.07 11.24
N SER A 31 4.10 7.93 10.15
CA SER A 31 3.12 6.86 9.99
C SER A 31 3.80 5.52 9.76
N SER A 32 3.27 4.45 10.36
CA SER A 32 3.68 3.07 10.09
C SER A 32 2.67 2.39 9.17
N ALA A 33 3.11 1.36 8.41
CA ALA A 33 2.23 0.60 7.53
C ALA A 33 1.02 0.02 8.30
N GLN A 34 1.27 -0.42 9.54
CA GLN A 34 0.23 -0.93 10.44
C GLN A 34 -0.77 0.15 10.85
N HIS A 35 -0.29 1.36 11.16
CA HIS A 35 -1.16 2.47 11.54
C HIS A 35 -2.07 2.88 10.38
N ILE A 36 -1.53 2.96 9.17
CA ILE A 36 -2.30 3.30 7.97
C ILE A 36 -3.31 2.19 7.67
N LEU A 37 -2.89 0.93 7.70
CA LEU A 37 -3.78 -0.20 7.45
C LEU A 37 -4.96 -0.24 8.43
N LEU A 38 -4.68 0.00 9.72
CA LEU A 38 -5.71 0.10 10.75
C LEU A 38 -6.62 1.31 10.53
N HIS A 39 -6.07 2.48 10.20
CA HIS A 39 -6.85 3.71 10.08
C HIS A 39 -7.71 3.75 8.80
N GLU A 40 -7.13 3.37 7.67
CA GLU A 40 -7.79 3.49 6.36
C GLU A 40 -8.70 2.29 6.04
N LEU A 41 -8.36 1.08 6.52
CA LEU A 41 -9.15 -0.13 6.26
C LEU A 41 -9.85 -0.70 7.50
N SER A 42 -9.62 -0.17 8.71
CA SER A 42 -10.16 -0.72 9.96
C SER A 42 -9.76 -2.18 10.24
N ILE A 43 -8.65 -2.62 9.66
CA ILE A 43 -8.12 -3.98 9.83
C ILE A 43 -7.20 -3.99 11.06
N GLY A 44 -7.70 -4.55 12.17
CA GLY A 44 -6.94 -4.65 13.43
C GLY A 44 -6.14 -5.94 13.60
N GLN A 45 -6.43 -6.97 12.81
CA GLN A 45 -5.65 -8.21 12.77
C GLN A 45 -4.86 -8.25 11.46
N HIS A 46 -3.57 -7.96 11.53
CA HIS A 46 -2.66 -7.94 10.38
C HIS A 46 -1.31 -8.54 10.75
N LYS A 47 -0.59 -8.97 9.72
CA LYS A 47 0.81 -9.39 9.81
C LYS A 47 1.72 -8.29 9.28
N SER A 48 3.01 -8.42 9.57
CA SER A 48 4.03 -7.52 9.04
C SER A 48 5.14 -8.28 8.34
N ALA A 49 5.80 -7.62 7.40
CA ALA A 49 6.95 -8.12 6.64
C ALA A 49 7.98 -6.99 6.42
N GLU A 50 9.15 -7.33 5.87
CA GLU A 50 10.20 -6.36 5.48
C GLU A 50 10.55 -5.36 6.60
N GLY A 51 10.82 -5.87 7.80
CA GLY A 51 11.18 -5.02 8.94
C GLY A 51 10.07 -4.07 9.41
N GLY A 52 8.81 -4.37 9.08
CA GLY A 52 7.64 -3.56 9.45
C GLY A 52 7.28 -2.49 8.42
N ASN A 53 7.97 -2.43 7.29
CA ASN A 53 7.63 -1.54 6.19
C ASN A 53 6.38 -2.02 5.42
N ILE A 54 6.00 -3.28 5.59
CA ILE A 54 4.77 -3.85 5.01
C ILE A 54 3.87 -4.34 6.14
N ALA A 55 2.57 -4.02 6.05
CA ALA A 55 1.50 -4.59 6.85
C ALA A 55 0.43 -5.17 5.91
N TYR A 56 -0.07 -6.36 6.20
CA TYR A 56 -1.03 -7.04 5.32
C TYR A 56 -2.01 -7.93 6.09
N ALA A 57 -3.18 -8.11 5.48
CA ALA A 57 -4.22 -9.06 5.84
C ALA A 57 -4.82 -9.64 4.54
N ASP A 58 -5.86 -10.46 4.65
CA ASP A 58 -6.56 -11.02 3.50
C ASP A 58 -7.28 -9.99 2.64
N GLU A 59 -7.85 -8.95 3.24
CA GLU A 59 -8.64 -7.91 2.54
C GLU A 59 -7.85 -6.65 2.16
N GLY A 60 -6.58 -6.55 2.55
CA GLY A 60 -5.76 -5.39 2.17
C GLY A 60 -4.35 -5.40 2.72
N ALA A 61 -3.54 -4.47 2.20
CA ALA A 61 -2.16 -4.29 2.62
C ALA A 61 -1.69 -2.85 2.43
N VAL A 62 -0.70 -2.48 3.22
CA VAL A 62 0.04 -1.23 3.10
C VAL A 62 1.54 -1.53 3.01
N SER A 63 2.24 -0.85 2.11
CA SER A 63 3.69 -0.77 2.14
C SER A 63 4.19 0.67 2.23
N LEU A 64 5.37 0.83 2.83
CA LEU A 64 6.07 2.09 2.96
C LEU A 64 7.46 2.00 2.36
N ILE A 65 7.75 2.90 1.42
CA ILE A 65 9.11 3.17 0.94
C ILE A 65 9.60 4.44 1.63
N LYS A 66 10.65 4.30 2.42
CA LYS A 66 11.25 5.42 3.14
C LYS A 66 12.13 6.23 2.19
N CYS A 67 11.81 7.51 1.98
CA CYS A 67 12.56 8.35 1.04
C CYS A 67 13.71 9.14 1.67
N ARG A 68 13.93 8.94 2.97
CA ARG A 68 14.97 9.62 3.76
C ARG A 68 16.36 9.35 3.19
N GLY A 69 17.08 10.41 2.85
CA GLY A 69 18.42 10.34 2.25
C GLY A 69 18.47 10.57 0.73
N ALA A 70 17.32 10.78 0.07
CA ALA A 70 17.24 11.17 -1.34
C ALA A 70 16.82 12.65 -1.53
N ASP A 71 17.36 13.55 -0.69
CA ASP A 71 17.01 14.99 -0.61
C ASP A 71 15.55 15.29 -0.16
N VAL A 72 14.77 14.26 0.15
CA VAL A 72 13.42 14.35 0.73
C VAL A 72 13.46 13.79 2.14
N ASN A 73 13.40 14.67 3.15
CA ASN A 73 13.53 14.27 4.56
C ASN A 73 12.17 14.12 5.28
N GLU A 74 11.09 14.59 4.66
CA GLU A 74 9.81 14.80 5.33
C GLU A 74 8.69 13.90 4.81
N GLU A 75 8.91 13.21 3.68
CA GLU A 75 7.92 12.36 3.03
C GLU A 75 8.42 10.92 2.89
N ASP A 76 7.51 9.97 3.09
CA ASP A 76 7.65 8.57 2.72
C ASP A 76 6.57 8.26 1.64
N ILE A 77 6.75 7.22 0.84
CA ILE A 77 5.73 6.80 -0.15
C ILE A 77 4.95 5.62 0.42
N SER A 78 3.63 5.78 0.49
CA SER A 78 2.70 4.73 0.87
C SER A 78 2.08 4.11 -0.36
N THR A 79 1.92 2.79 -0.35
CA THR A 79 1.06 2.08 -1.29
C THR A 79 0.00 1.33 -0.50
N LEU A 80 -1.26 1.53 -0.85
CA LEU A 80 -2.40 0.85 -0.26
C LEU A 80 -3.02 -0.09 -1.30
N VAL A 81 -3.23 -1.34 -0.91
CA VAL A 81 -3.98 -2.33 -1.68
C VAL A 81 -5.23 -2.69 -0.90
N LYS A 82 -6.38 -2.69 -1.58
CA LYS A 82 -7.68 -3.03 -1.00
C LYS A 82 -8.40 -4.04 -1.87
N VAL A 83 -8.89 -5.13 -1.27
CA VAL A 83 -9.84 -6.05 -1.91
C VAL A 83 -11.26 -5.54 -1.66
N LEU A 84 -12.07 -5.52 -2.70
CA LEU A 84 -13.47 -5.12 -2.67
C LEU A 84 -14.34 -6.30 -3.04
N LYS A 85 -15.53 -6.41 -2.44
CA LYS A 85 -16.49 -7.44 -2.85
C LYS A 85 -16.92 -7.19 -4.30
N PRO A 86 -17.04 -8.26 -5.12
CA PRO A 86 -17.03 -9.68 -4.76
C PRO A 86 -15.64 -10.36 -4.76
N GLY A 87 -14.55 -9.59 -4.85
CA GLY A 87 -13.19 -10.10 -4.73
C GLY A 87 -12.98 -10.93 -3.47
N ARG A 88 -12.23 -12.02 -3.62
CA ARG A 88 -11.92 -12.94 -2.53
C ARG A 88 -10.59 -12.56 -1.89
N GLY A 89 -10.62 -12.28 -0.58
CA GLY A 89 -9.42 -12.08 0.22
C GLY A 89 -8.56 -13.34 0.31
N ASP A 90 -7.25 -13.15 0.28
CA ASP A 90 -6.25 -14.20 0.49
C ASP A 90 -4.98 -13.56 1.06
N GLU A 91 -4.66 -13.87 2.31
CA GLU A 91 -3.54 -13.25 3.03
C GLU A 91 -2.18 -13.56 2.37
N SER A 92 -2.00 -14.77 1.82
CA SER A 92 -0.75 -15.17 1.18
C SER A 92 -0.59 -14.47 -0.16
N ALA A 93 -1.64 -14.44 -0.98
CA ALA A 93 -1.63 -13.70 -2.24
C ALA A 93 -1.45 -12.19 -2.02
N MET A 94 -2.07 -11.63 -0.98
CA MET A 94 -1.92 -10.21 -0.63
C MET A 94 -0.48 -9.88 -0.25
N LYS A 95 0.15 -10.72 0.58
CA LYS A 95 1.56 -10.58 0.94
C LYS A 95 2.46 -10.59 -0.30
N ASP A 96 2.27 -11.55 -1.20
CA ASP A 96 3.10 -11.70 -2.39
C ASP A 96 2.90 -10.50 -3.34
N LEU A 97 1.66 -10.06 -3.52
CA LEU A 97 1.31 -8.89 -4.33
C LEU A 97 1.98 -7.62 -3.81
N ILE A 98 1.79 -7.27 -2.53
CA ILE A 98 2.32 -6.02 -1.99
C ILE A 98 3.84 -6.04 -1.90
N SER A 99 4.45 -7.18 -1.57
CA SER A 99 5.90 -7.32 -1.48
C SER A 99 6.54 -7.20 -2.88
N GLY A 100 5.98 -7.90 -3.87
CA GLY A 100 6.46 -7.84 -5.25
C GLY A 100 6.31 -6.44 -5.85
N TYR A 101 5.15 -5.80 -5.66
CA TYR A 101 4.92 -4.44 -6.13
C TYR A 101 5.90 -3.44 -5.51
N THR A 102 6.10 -3.52 -4.18
CA THR A 102 7.01 -2.62 -3.45
C THR A 102 8.45 -2.78 -3.95
N ALA A 103 8.91 -4.02 -4.13
CA ALA A 103 10.26 -4.30 -4.64
C ALA A 103 10.49 -3.74 -6.06
N GLU A 104 9.49 -3.84 -6.95
CA GLU A 104 9.57 -3.23 -8.28
C GLU A 104 9.50 -1.70 -8.23
N LEU A 105 8.68 -1.14 -7.33
CA LEU A 105 8.58 0.30 -7.16
C LEU A 105 9.90 0.88 -6.65
N GLU A 106 10.55 0.28 -5.65
CA GLU A 106 11.86 0.73 -5.15
C GLU A 106 12.93 0.83 -6.25
N LYS A 107 12.95 -0.12 -7.21
CA LYS A 107 13.88 -0.11 -8.35
C LYS A 107 13.70 1.11 -9.25
N GLN A 108 12.48 1.66 -9.32
CA GLN A 108 12.16 2.86 -10.10
C GLN A 108 12.60 4.15 -9.41
N LYS A 109 13.16 4.09 -8.19
CA LYS A 109 13.65 5.23 -7.40
C LYS A 109 12.57 6.31 -7.23
N PRO A 110 11.40 5.96 -6.68
CA PRO A 110 10.19 6.80 -6.65
C PRO A 110 10.37 8.03 -5.74
N CYS A 111 11.40 8.01 -4.88
CA CYS A 111 11.78 9.11 -4.02
C CYS A 111 12.46 10.28 -4.74
N ARG A 112 12.89 10.10 -6.01
CA ARG A 112 13.49 11.18 -6.81
C ARG A 112 12.37 12.01 -7.45
N ARG A 113 12.47 13.35 -7.36
CA ARG A 113 11.66 14.29 -8.14
C ARG A 113 12.28 14.55 -9.50
#